data_AF-A0A4Q4BNT1-F1
#
_entry.id   AF-A0A4Q4BNT1-F1
#
_cell.length_a   1.000
_cell.length_b   1.000
_cell.length_c   1.000
_cell.angle_alpha   90.00
_cell.angle_beta   90.00
_cell.angle_gamma   90.00
#
_symmetry.space_group_name_H-M   'P 1'
#
loop_
_entity.id
_entity.type
_entity.pdbx_description
1 polymer ?
#
loop_
_entity_poly.entity_id
_entity_poly.type
_entity_poly.pdbx_seq_one_letter_code
_entity_poly.pdbx_strand_id
1 'polypeptide(L)'
;MSSKIEGGPRLVSAPRLMGAIVVWDGLFTSSELDAIVAQGDAMRLAAAQVANRDGEGYHSARVTRVGWFERTAPNEWLFARLEDAVLRLNSQFFRYDLSALLNPQYAVYDAGEGGHFDWHQDYG
;
A
#
# COMPACT_ATOMS: atom_id res chain seq x y z
N MET A 1 -17.11 -0.01 -20.84
CA MET A 1 -17.24 1.45 -20.64
C MET A 1 -16.63 1.77 -19.29
N SER A 2 -15.40 2.28 -19.27
CA SER A 2 -14.72 2.64 -18.02
C SER A 2 -15.10 4.07 -17.67
N SER A 3 -15.89 4.23 -16.61
CA SER A 3 -16.22 5.54 -16.05
C SER A 3 -14.99 6.06 -15.32
N LYS A 4 -14.21 6.93 -15.98
CA LYS A 4 -13.21 7.74 -15.29
C LYS A 4 -13.96 8.65 -14.32
N ILE A 5 -13.91 8.33 -13.03
CA ILE A 5 -14.32 9.28 -12.00
C ILE A 5 -13.20 10.32 -11.93
N GLU A 6 -13.39 11.43 -12.64
CA GLU A 6 -12.52 12.60 -12.52
C GLU A 6 -12.77 13.23 -11.14
N GLY A 7 -11.99 12.78 -10.15
CA GLY A 7 -11.94 13.43 -8.85
C GLY A 7 -11.29 14.80 -8.99
N GLY A 8 -12.00 15.86 -8.58
CA GLY A 8 -11.44 17.20 -8.47
C GLY A 8 -10.18 17.23 -7.59
N PRO A 9 -9.45 18.37 -7.53
CA PRO A 9 -8.18 18.45 -6.81
C PRO A 9 -8.37 18.00 -5.36
N ARG A 10 -7.71 16.91 -4.96
CA ARG A 10 -7.69 16.46 -3.56
C ARG A 10 -6.99 17.52 -2.74
N LEU A 11 -7.73 18.18 -1.85
CA LEU A 11 -7.15 19.11 -0.89
C LEU A 11 -6.26 18.32 0.07
N VAL A 12 -5.00 18.71 0.18
CA VAL A 12 -4.07 18.13 1.16
C VAL A 12 -4.52 18.56 2.55
N SER A 13 -4.78 17.59 3.43
CA SER A 13 -5.10 17.87 4.83
C SER A 13 -3.90 17.66 5.73
N ALA A 14 -3.94 18.21 6.95
CA ALA A 14 -3.08 17.69 8.02
C ALA A 14 -3.55 16.27 8.41
N PRO A 15 -2.64 15.41 8.91
CA PRO A 15 -3.03 14.12 9.50
C PRO A 15 -4.01 14.29 10.66
N ARG A 16 -5.01 13.42 10.76
CA ARG A 16 -6.01 13.43 11.83
C ARG A 16 -6.04 12.09 12.55
N LEU A 17 -5.91 12.12 13.88
CA LEU A 17 -6.09 10.95 14.73
C LEU A 17 -7.59 10.67 14.91
N MET A 18 -7.99 9.44 14.61
CA MET A 18 -9.36 8.91 14.67
C MET A 18 -9.35 7.61 15.48
N GLY A 19 -9.47 7.72 16.80
CA GLY A 19 -9.28 6.59 17.70
C GLY A 19 -7.81 6.14 17.69
N ALA A 20 -7.56 4.90 17.29
CA ALA A 20 -6.20 4.35 17.17
C ALA A 20 -5.62 4.45 15.74
N ILE A 21 -6.33 5.10 14.81
CA ILE A 21 -5.95 5.18 13.39
C ILE A 21 -5.66 6.64 13.03
N VAL A 22 -4.65 6.91 12.20
CA VAL A 22 -4.41 8.25 11.63
C VAL A 22 -4.75 8.24 10.15
N VAL A 23 -5.50 9.24 9.71
CA VAL A 23 -5.88 9.44 8.29
C VAL A 23 -5.22 10.73 7.77
N TRP A 24 -4.60 10.65 6.59
CA TRP A 24 -3.99 11.79 5.92
C TRP A 24 -4.46 11.87 4.45
N ASP A 25 -5.32 12.84 4.15
CA ASP A 25 -5.82 13.07 2.81
C ASP A 25 -4.82 13.85 1.96
N GLY A 26 -4.61 13.41 0.72
CA GLY A 26 -3.79 14.11 -0.26
C GLY A 26 -2.28 13.94 -0.07
N LEU A 27 -1.82 12.83 0.52
CA LEU A 27 -0.39 12.51 0.59
C LEU A 27 0.26 12.43 -0.81
N PHE A 28 -0.49 11.93 -1.79
CA PHE A 28 -0.12 11.89 -3.20
C PHE A 28 -1.12 12.71 -4.02
N THR A 29 -0.62 13.36 -5.06
CA THR A 29 -1.41 13.99 -6.12
C THR A 29 -2.02 12.93 -7.03
N SER A 30 -3.05 13.30 -7.81
CA SER A 30 -3.67 12.38 -8.78
C SER A 30 -2.65 11.83 -9.79
N SER A 31 -1.73 12.66 -10.29
CA SER A 31 -0.68 12.22 -11.22
C SER A 31 0.35 11.29 -10.58
N GLU A 32 0.68 11.48 -9.29
CA GLU A 32 1.55 10.55 -8.56
C GLU A 32 0.84 9.21 -8.34
N LEU A 33 -0.45 9.22 -8.03
CA LEU A 33 -1.26 8.00 -7.93
C LEU A 33 -1.32 7.25 -9.27
N ASP A 34 -1.56 7.96 -10.37
CA ASP A 34 -1.56 7.37 -11.71
C ASP A 34 -0.20 6.75 -12.05
N ALA A 35 0.91 7.38 -11.64
CA ALA A 35 2.25 6.84 -11.84
C ALA A 35 2.50 5.57 -11.01
N ILE A 36 2.06 5.55 -9.73
CA ILE A 36 2.16 4.37 -8.86
C ILE A 36 1.37 3.19 -9.45
N VAL A 37 0.14 3.44 -9.90
CA VAL A 37 -0.72 2.42 -10.52
C VAL A 37 -0.10 1.90 -11.82
N ALA A 38 0.30 2.80 -12.72
CA ALA A 38 0.91 2.41 -14.01
C ALA A 38 2.17 1.56 -13.81
N GLN A 39 2.99 1.88 -12.80
CA GLN A 39 4.15 1.09 -12.47
C GLN A 39 3.78 -0.26 -11.85
N GLY A 40 2.84 -0.29 -10.91
CA GLY A 40 2.36 -1.52 -10.29
C GLY A 40 1.78 -2.50 -11.31
N ASP A 41 0.99 -2.00 -12.26
CA ASP A 41 0.39 -2.79 -13.34
C ASP A 41 1.43 -3.33 -14.33
N ALA A 42 2.59 -2.67 -14.45
CA ALA A 42 3.71 -3.14 -15.26
C ALA A 42 4.57 -4.21 -14.55
N MET A 43 4.37 -4.44 -13.25
CA MET A 43 5.12 -5.45 -12.50
C MET A 43 4.67 -6.87 -12.87
N ARG A 44 5.60 -7.82 -12.82
CA ARG A 44 5.25 -9.24 -12.79
C ARG A 44 4.70 -9.58 -11.40
N LEU A 45 3.38 -9.67 -11.30
CA LEU A 45 2.72 -10.06 -10.06
C LEU A 45 2.75 -11.58 -9.86
N ALA A 46 2.92 -12.02 -8.62
CA ALA A 46 2.82 -13.42 -8.22
C ALA A 46 1.58 -13.64 -7.34
N ALA A 47 1.00 -14.84 -7.33
CA ALA A 47 -0.03 -15.17 -6.36
C ALA A 47 0.53 -15.00 -4.94
N ALA A 48 -0.16 -14.23 -4.11
CA ALA A 48 0.23 -14.06 -2.72
C ALA A 48 0.11 -15.39 -1.98
N GLN A 49 1.18 -15.79 -1.27
CA GLN A 49 1.15 -16.93 -0.38
C GLN A 49 1.07 -16.44 1.07
N VAL A 50 0.14 -16.99 1.84
CA VAL A 50 0.17 -16.90 3.30
C VAL A 50 1.04 -18.06 3.77
N ALA A 51 2.20 -17.76 4.35
CA ALA A 51 3.08 -18.79 4.89
C ALA A 51 2.44 -19.41 6.14
N ASN A 52 2.15 -20.71 6.08
CA ASN A 52 1.93 -21.55 7.26
C ASN A 52 3.06 -22.58 7.37
N ARG A 53 3.25 -23.07 8.60
CA ARG A 53 4.33 -23.99 9.00
C ARG A 53 4.37 -25.31 8.20
N ASP A 54 3.26 -25.67 7.53
CA ASP A 54 3.04 -26.99 6.91
C ASP A 54 2.88 -26.96 5.38
N GLY A 55 3.13 -25.83 4.71
CA GLY A 55 3.27 -25.78 3.24
C GLY A 55 1.98 -25.89 2.41
N GLU A 56 0.83 -26.24 2.99
CA GLU A 56 -0.46 -26.09 2.33
C GLU A 56 -0.94 -24.63 2.47
N GLY A 57 -0.87 -23.89 1.36
CA GLY A 57 -1.29 -22.51 1.30
C GLY A 57 -2.76 -22.36 1.67
N TYR A 58 -3.06 -21.44 2.58
CA TYR A 58 -4.41 -20.97 2.85
C TYR A 58 -4.93 -20.19 1.63
N HIS A 59 -5.25 -20.88 0.54
CA HIS A 59 -5.95 -20.30 -0.60
C HIS A 59 -7.31 -19.71 -0.18
N SER A 60 -7.87 -20.14 0.96
CA SER A 60 -9.11 -19.60 1.53
C SER A 60 -8.94 -18.27 2.25
N ALA A 61 -7.76 -17.91 2.76
CA ALA A 61 -7.59 -16.68 3.52
C ALA A 61 -7.31 -15.48 2.62
N ARG A 62 -6.71 -15.72 1.44
CA ARG A 62 -6.32 -14.65 0.51
C ARG A 62 -6.31 -15.12 -0.93
N VAL A 63 -6.97 -14.35 -1.80
CA VAL A 63 -6.86 -14.44 -3.26
C VAL A 63 -6.41 -13.08 -3.77
N THR A 64 -5.11 -12.95 -4.05
CA THR A 64 -4.50 -11.67 -4.47
C THR A 64 -3.25 -11.91 -5.29
N ARG A 65 -2.97 -11.02 -6.24
CA ARG A 65 -1.69 -10.96 -6.95
C ARG A 65 -0.85 -9.82 -6.41
N VAL A 66 0.41 -10.08 -6.08
CA VAL A 66 1.32 -9.11 -5.44
C VAL A 66 2.60 -8.88 -6.22
N GLY A 67 3.05 -7.64 -6.20
CA GLY A 67 4.37 -7.20 -6.60
C GLY A 67 4.99 -6.34 -5.50
N TRP A 68 6.29 -6.11 -5.57
CA TRP A 68 7.01 -5.29 -4.59
C TRP A 68 7.74 -4.17 -5.33
N PHE A 69 7.57 -2.94 -4.85
CA PHE A 69 8.39 -1.83 -5.33
C PHE A 69 9.81 -2.01 -4.82
N GLU A 70 10.77 -2.00 -5.74
CA GLU A 70 12.19 -1.96 -5.38
C GLU A 70 12.68 -0.52 -5.28
N ARG A 71 13.57 -0.26 -4.30
CA ARG A 71 14.20 1.05 -4.13
C ARG A 71 15.25 1.26 -5.22
N THR A 72 14.83 1.90 -6.30
CA THR A 72 15.65 2.22 -7.47
C THR A 72 15.61 3.72 -7.73
N ALA A 73 16.56 4.26 -8.52
CA ALA A 73 16.58 5.69 -8.81
C ALA A 73 15.24 6.25 -9.36
N PRO A 74 14.52 5.56 -10.26
CA PRO A 74 13.18 6.00 -10.70
C PRO A 74 12.10 5.99 -9.60
N ASN A 75 12.26 5.16 -8.57
CA ASN A 75 11.28 4.99 -7.49
C ASN A 75 11.63 5.77 -6.22
N GLU A 76 12.80 6.40 -6.17
CA GLU A 76 13.32 7.06 -4.96
C GLU A 76 12.31 8.07 -4.39
N TRP A 77 11.58 8.78 -5.26
CA TRP A 77 10.57 9.75 -4.86
C TRP A 77 9.43 9.12 -4.04
N LEU A 78 9.03 7.88 -4.36
CA LEU A 78 7.97 7.16 -3.67
C LEU A 78 8.45 6.75 -2.27
N PHE A 79 9.65 6.18 -2.19
CA PHE A 79 10.26 5.80 -0.91
C PHE A 79 10.47 7.01 -0.01
N ALA A 80 11.04 8.10 -0.53
CA ALA A 80 11.23 9.33 0.23
C ALA A 80 9.90 9.92 0.73
N ARG A 81 8.83 9.87 -0.08
CA ARG A 81 7.50 10.33 0.33
C ARG A 81 6.92 9.49 1.47
N LEU A 82 7.04 8.16 1.36
CA LEU A 82 6.54 7.24 2.38
C LEU A 82 7.36 7.34 3.68
N GLU A 83 8.68 7.43 3.59
CA GLU A 83 9.57 7.62 4.73
C GLU A 83 9.27 8.93 5.48
N ASP A 84 9.17 10.06 4.78
CA ASP A 84 8.77 11.35 5.39
C ASP A 84 7.40 11.25 6.08
N ALA A 85 6.42 10.62 5.42
CA ALA A 85 5.10 10.44 5.99
C ALA A 85 5.13 9.60 7.27
N VAL A 86 5.80 8.44 7.24
CA VAL A 86 5.94 7.54 8.38
C VAL A 86 6.64 8.24 9.54
N LEU A 87 7.75 8.94 9.30
CA LEU A 87 8.50 9.63 10.34
C LEU A 87 7.70 10.79 10.96
N ARG A 88 6.95 11.55 10.15
CA ARG A 88 6.05 12.60 10.64
C ARG A 88 4.94 12.04 11.51
N LEU A 89 4.26 10.99 11.05
CA LEU A 89 3.19 10.34 11.80
C LEU A 89 3.72 9.71 13.09
N ASN A 90 4.86 9.03 13.02
CA ASN A 90 5.50 8.42 14.19
C ASN A 90 5.91 9.48 15.22
N SER A 91 6.55 10.57 14.77
CA SER A 91 6.94 11.66 15.68
C SER A 91 5.74 12.43 16.23
N GLN A 92 4.60 12.49 15.53
CA GLN A 92 3.44 13.22 16.03
C GLN A 92 2.56 12.38 16.97
N PHE A 93 2.39 11.08 16.69
CA PHE A 93 1.34 10.28 17.34
C PHE A 93 1.84 9.01 18.06
N PHE A 94 2.85 8.32 17.54
CA PHE A 94 3.11 6.92 17.93
C PHE A 94 4.40 6.68 18.72
N ARG A 95 5.48 7.40 18.41
CA ARG A 95 6.77 7.34 19.12
C ARG A 95 7.44 5.97 19.16
N TYR A 96 7.28 5.15 18.13
CA TYR A 96 8.03 3.89 17.97
C TYR A 96 9.51 4.16 17.64
N ASP A 97 10.37 3.22 18.02
CA ASP A 97 11.76 3.16 17.54
C ASP A 97 11.79 2.43 16.19
N LEU A 98 11.85 3.19 15.10
CA LEU A 98 11.77 2.67 13.73
C LEU A 98 13.17 2.50 13.14
N SER A 99 13.43 1.35 12.53
CA SER A 99 14.74 1.01 11.96
C SER A 99 14.80 1.08 10.43
N ALA A 100 13.70 0.76 9.74
CA ALA A 100 13.64 0.77 8.28
C ALA A 100 12.20 0.84 7.76
N LEU A 101 12.05 1.30 6.51
CA LEU A 101 10.86 1.06 5.69
C LEU A 101 11.14 -0.14 4.77
N LEU A 102 10.31 -1.17 4.85
CA LEU A 102 10.38 -2.30 3.92
C LEU A 102 9.76 -1.93 2.58
N ASN A 103 10.11 -2.69 1.53
CA ASN A 103 9.58 -2.49 0.18
C ASN A 103 8.04 -2.42 0.18
N PRO A 104 7.41 -1.42 -0.43
CA PRO A 104 5.96 -1.36 -0.53
C PRO A 104 5.39 -2.51 -1.38
N GLN A 105 4.33 -3.17 -0.90
CA GLN A 105 3.60 -4.20 -1.64
C GLN A 105 2.51 -3.57 -2.53
N TYR A 106 2.52 -3.88 -3.82
CA TYR A 106 1.40 -3.61 -4.73
C TYR A 106 0.50 -4.85 -4.78
N ALA A 107 -0.75 -4.73 -4.32
CA ALA A 107 -1.69 -5.85 -4.23
C ALA A 107 -2.92 -5.62 -5.11
N VAL A 108 -3.20 -6.56 -6.01
CA VAL A 108 -4.34 -6.54 -6.93
C VAL A 108 -5.35 -7.62 -6.55
N TYR A 109 -6.58 -7.19 -6.30
CA TYR A 109 -7.73 -8.04 -6.01
C TYR A 109 -8.64 -8.08 -7.24
N ASP A 110 -8.70 -9.24 -7.90
CA ASP A 110 -9.51 -9.42 -9.10
C ASP A 110 -10.89 -9.95 -8.75
N ALA A 111 -11.95 -9.19 -9.07
CA ALA A 111 -13.32 -9.61 -8.79
C ALA A 111 -13.73 -10.87 -9.57
N GLY A 112 -13.17 -11.11 -10.77
CA GLY A 112 -13.43 -12.30 -11.57
C GLY A 112 -12.86 -13.59 -10.95
N GLU A 113 -11.87 -13.45 -10.06
CA GLU A 113 -11.26 -14.54 -9.30
C GLU A 113 -11.79 -14.61 -7.86
N GLY A 114 -12.76 -13.76 -7.50
CA GLY A 114 -13.24 -13.62 -6.13
C GLY A 114 -12.16 -13.07 -5.18
N GLY A 115 -11.30 -12.17 -5.66
CA GLY A 115 -10.18 -11.60 -4.90
C GLY A 115 -10.58 -11.02 -3.55
N HIS A 116 -9.96 -11.50 -2.47
CA HIS A 116 -10.24 -11.10 -1.09
C HIS A 116 -9.00 -11.30 -0.19
N PHE A 117 -9.08 -10.75 1.02
CA PHE A 117 -8.22 -11.12 2.15
C PHE A 117 -9.09 -11.12 3.41
N ASP A 118 -9.22 -12.28 4.04
CA ASP A 118 -9.98 -12.46 5.27
C ASP A 118 -9.34 -11.73 6.45
N TRP A 119 -10.08 -11.65 7.56
CA TRP A 119 -9.63 -11.01 8.79
C TRP A 119 -8.30 -11.57 9.28
N HIS A 120 -7.32 -10.69 9.47
CA HIS A 120 -5.98 -11.01 9.94
C HIS A 120 -5.37 -9.81 10.68
N GLN A 121 -4.20 -10.03 11.28
CA GLN A 121 -3.38 -9.00 11.88
C GLN A 121 -2.01 -8.99 11.19
N ASP A 122 -1.59 -7.82 10.72
CA ASP A 122 -0.23 -7.59 10.25
C ASP A 122 0.73 -7.40 11.43
N TYR A 123 1.99 -7.77 11.23
CA TYR A 123 3.07 -7.59 12.19
C TYR A 123 4.21 -6.78 11.55
N GLY A 124 4.83 -5.91 12.35
CA GLY A 124 5.94 -5.04 11.98
C GLY A 124 6.82 -4.71 13.17
#